data_AF-A0A961C4G1-F1
#
_entry.id   AF-A0A961C4G1-F1
#
_cell.length_a   1.000
_cell.length_b   1.000
_cell.length_c   1.000
_cell.angle_alpha   90.00
_cell.angle_beta   90.00
_cell.angle_gamma   90.00
#
_symmetry.space_group_name_H-M   'P 1'
#
loop_
_entity.id
_entity.type
_entity.pdbx_description
1 polymer ?
#
loop_
_entity_poly.entity_id
_entity_poly.type
_entity_poly.pdbx_seq_one_letter_code
_entity_poly.pdbx_strand_id
1 'polypeptide(L)' 'WLAAAQRAMQPAWGRLASGCHVDRDIERLVAAAGFDTSGLTAQTAFGVPTPWTWFVAGSATTSP' A
#
# COMPACT_ATOMS: atom_id res chain seq x y z
N TRP A 1 -6.23 -0.16 13.82
CA TRP A 1 -4.96 -0.40 14.55
C TRP A 1 -3.79 -0.60 13.59
N LEU A 2 -3.94 -1.41 12.52
CA LEU A 2 -2.88 -1.68 11.52
C LEU A 2 -2.29 -0.41 10.90
N ALA A 3 -3.13 0.50 10.40
CA ALA A 3 -2.69 1.77 9.81
C ALA A 3 -1.92 2.68 10.79
N ALA A 4 -2.27 2.66 12.07
CA ALA A 4 -1.54 3.42 13.09
C ALA A 4 -0.16 2.79 13.37
N ALA A 5 -0.09 1.46 13.41
CA ALA A 5 1.17 0.72 13.55
C ALA A 5 2.10 0.96 12.35
N GLN A 6 1.58 0.91 11.12
CA GLN A 6 2.33 1.20 9.89
C GLN A 6 2.96 2.60 9.92
N ARG A 7 2.18 3.63 10.28
CA ARG A 7 2.69 5.01 10.41
C ARG A 7 3.75 5.15 11.50
N ALA A 8 3.58 4.46 12.62
CA ALA A 8 4.55 4.50 13.72
C ALA A 8 5.88 3.82 13.36
N MET A 9 5.84 2.70 12.62
CA MET A 9 7.04 1.95 12.25
C MET A 9 7.76 2.50 11.01
N GLN A 10 7.05 3.22 10.14
CA GLN A 10 7.57 3.69 8.85
C GLN A 10 8.94 4.39 8.93
N PRO A 11 9.23 5.28 9.90
CA PRO A 11 10.51 5.99 9.93
C PRO A 11 11.72 5.06 10.06
N ALA A 12 11.60 4.00 10.87
CA ALA A 12 12.64 2.99 11.01
C ALA A 12 12.60 2.00 9.84
N TRP A 13 11.40 1.57 9.45
CA TRP A 13 11.20 0.61 8.36
C TRP A 13 11.76 1.10 7.04
N GLY A 14 11.49 2.35 6.64
CA GLY A 14 12.00 2.90 5.38
C GLY A 14 13.52 2.90 5.29
N ARG A 15 14.24 3.00 6.42
CA ARG A 15 15.71 2.91 6.44
C ARG A 15 16.20 1.46 6.34
N LEU A 16 15.51 0.52 7.00
CA LEU A 16 15.93 -0.88 7.08
C LEU A 16 15.49 -1.71 5.87
N ALA A 17 14.35 -1.37 5.27
CA ALA A 17 13.74 -2.10 4.16
C ALA A 17 14.04 -1.45 2.80
N SER A 18 15.24 -0.87 2.64
CA SER A 18 15.70 -0.27 1.38
C SER A 18 14.73 0.76 0.77
N GLY A 19 14.10 1.58 1.61
CA GLY A 19 13.14 2.60 1.16
C GLY A 19 11.71 2.10 0.98
N CYS A 20 11.39 0.85 1.34
CA CYS A 20 10.01 0.35 1.32
C CYS A 20 9.10 1.15 2.28
N HIS A 21 7.87 1.44 1.85
CA HIS A 21 6.88 2.15 2.65
C HIS A 21 5.67 1.26 2.97
N VAL A 22 5.54 0.87 4.23
CA VAL A 22 4.42 0.06 4.74
C VAL A 22 3.16 0.88 4.96
N ASP A 23 3.26 2.20 5.00
CA ASP A 23 2.13 3.12 5.18
C ASP A 23 1.68 3.80 3.87
N ARG A 24 2.19 3.32 2.73
CA ARG A 24 1.92 3.94 1.44
C ARG A 24 0.51 3.64 0.96
N ASP A 25 -0.25 4.71 0.75
CA ASP A 25 -1.57 4.66 0.11
C ASP A 25 -1.42 4.53 -1.41
N ILE A 26 -1.29 3.28 -1.87
CA ILE A 26 -1.06 2.95 -3.29
C ILE A 26 -2.25 3.36 -4.16
N GLU A 27 -3.48 3.11 -3.71
CA GLU A 27 -4.69 3.46 -4.48
C GLU A 27 -4.77 4.95 -4.72
N ARG A 28 -4.58 5.78 -3.68
CA ARG A 28 -4.59 7.24 -3.86
C ARG A 28 -3.45 7.74 -4.74
N LEU A 29 -2.26 7.13 -4.68
CA LEU A 29 -1.13 7.50 -5.54
C LEU A 29 -1.39 7.18 -7.00
N VAL A 30 -1.97 6.01 -7.29
CA VAL A 30 -2.32 5.60 -8.65
C VAL A 30 -3.48 6.45 -9.19
N ALA A 31 -4.49 6.74 -8.37
CA ALA A 31 -5.58 7.65 -8.74
C ALA A 31 -5.07 9.08 -9.02
N ALA A 32 -4.15 9.60 -8.20
CA ALA A 32 -3.54 10.91 -8.42
C ALA A 32 -2.72 11.00 -9.72
N ALA A 33 -2.28 9.86 -10.26
CA ALA A 33 -1.62 9.79 -11.56
C ALA A 33 -2.61 9.73 -12.75
N GLY A 34 -3.93 9.78 -12.52
CA GLY A 34 -4.95 9.80 -13.56
C GLY A 34 -5.44 8.43 -14.02
N PHE A 35 -5.16 7.37 -13.25
CA PHE A 35 -5.67 6.03 -13.53
C PHE A 35 -6.98 5.75 -12.80
N ASP A 36 -7.86 4.97 -13.42
CA ASP A 36 -8.97 4.33 -12.73
C ASP A 36 -8.45 3.20 -11.84
N THR A 37 -8.77 3.27 -10.55
CA THR A 37 -8.36 2.31 -9.52
C THR A 37 -9.48 1.34 -9.12
N SER A 38 -10.62 1.35 -9.81
CA SER A 38 -11.77 0.48 -9.51
C SER A 38 -11.45 -1.02 -9.54
N GLY A 39 -10.42 -1.41 -10.31
CA GLY A 39 -9.90 -2.78 -10.40
C GLY A 39 -8.84 -3.16 -9.36
N LEU A 40 -8.50 -2.27 -8.43
CA LEU A 40 -7.54 -2.54 -7.36
C LEU A 40 -8.23 -3.14 -6.13
N THR A 41 -7.54 -4.04 -5.44
CA THR A 41 -8.01 -4.64 -4.20
C THR A 41 -6.88 -4.66 -3.18
N ALA A 42 -7.16 -4.13 -2.00
CA ALA A 42 -6.27 -4.23 -0.85
C ALA A 42 -6.49 -5.55 -0.11
N GLN A 43 -5.40 -6.25 0.20
CA GLN A 43 -5.43 -7.57 0.81
C GLN A 43 -4.17 -7.87 1.64
N THR A 44 -4.29 -8.79 2.59
CA THR A 44 -3.16 -9.34 3.33
C THR A 44 -2.49 -10.46 2.54
N ALA A 45 -1.21 -10.31 2.24
CA ALA A 45 -0.41 -11.39 1.67
C ALA A 45 -0.18 -12.52 2.68
N PHE A 46 -0.04 -13.73 2.16
CA PHE A 46 0.30 -14.94 2.92
C PHE A 46 -0.70 -15.31 4.03
N GLY A 47 -1.89 -14.71 4.05
CA GLY A 47 -2.93 -14.98 5.05
C GLY A 47 -2.63 -14.46 6.45
N VAL A 48 -1.58 -13.64 6.65
CA VAL A 48 -1.19 -13.13 7.97
C VAL A 48 -1.44 -11.62 8.02
N PRO A 49 -2.20 -11.08 9.00
CA PRO A 49 -2.48 -9.64 9.10
C PRO A 49 -1.40 -8.90 9.91
N THR A 50 -0.21 -8.72 9.34
CA THR A 50 0.86 -7.90 9.94
C THR A 50 0.98 -6.54 9.23
N PRO A 51 1.64 -5.54 9.86
CA PRO A 51 1.82 -4.23 9.22
C PRO A 51 2.57 -4.25 7.87
N TRP A 52 3.41 -5.25 7.63
CA TRP A 52 4.22 -5.40 6.41
C TRP A 52 3.65 -6.41 5.40
N THR A 53 2.48 -7.00 5.67
CA THR A 53 1.80 -7.92 4.74
C THR A 53 0.57 -7.30 4.10
N TRP A 54 0.29 -6.01 4.30
CA TRP A 54 -0.79 -5.31 3.61
C TRP A 54 -0.34 -4.86 2.21
N PHE A 55 -1.02 -5.34 1.17
CA PHE A 55 -0.70 -5.06 -0.24
C PHE A 55 -1.93 -4.64 -1.02
N VAL A 56 -1.71 -3.99 -2.15
CA VAL A 56 -2.73 -3.71 -3.17
C VAL A 56 -2.37 -4.50 -4.42
N ALA A 57 -3.34 -5.20 -5.00
CA ALA A 57 -3.17 -5.96 -6.24
C ALA A 57 -4.35 -5.70 -7.19
N GLY A 58 -4.09 -5.84 -8.49
CA GLY A 58 -5.09 -5.61 -9.54
C GLY A 58 -4.47 -4.93 -10.75
N SER A 59 -5.33 -4.42 -11.63
CA SER A 59 -4.95 -3.59 -12.76
C SER A 59 -5.57 -2.21 -12.65
N ALA A 60 -4.83 -1.19 -13.06
CA ALA A 60 -5.33 0.17 -13.22
C ALA A 60 -5.16 0.57 -14.68
N THR A 61 -6.18 1.21 -15.26
CA THR A 61 -6.18 1.68 -16.65
C THR A 61 -6.30 3.19 -16.66
N THR A 62 -5.81 3.85 -17.72
CA THR A 62 -5.96 5.31 -17.84
C THR A 62 -7.44 5.68 -17.73
N SER A 63 -7.76 6.68 -16.91
CA SER A 63 -9.12 7.21 -16.85
C SER A 63 -9.45 7.89 -18.19
N PRO A 64 -10.63 7.65 -18.78
CA PRO A 64 -11.02 8.24 -20.06
C PRO A 64 -11.10 9.77 -20.03
#